data_AF-A1AKD3-F1
#
_entry.id   AF-A1AKD3-F1
#
_cell.length_a   1.000
_cell.length_b   1.000
_cell.length_c   1.000
_cell.angle_alpha   90.00
_cell.angle_beta   90.00
_cell.angle_gamma   90.00
#
_symmetry.space_group_name_H-M   'P 1'
#
loop_
_entity.id
_entity.type
_entity.pdbx_description
1 polymer ?
#
loop_
_entity_poly.entity_id
_entity_poly.type
_entity_poly.pdbx_seq_one_letter_code
_entity_poly.pdbx_strand_id
1 'polypeptide(L)'
;MAEKFRSHNTLKLSLTDHACKRMSGRSISAGQIDQVLRYGRVSHTRNATIYAVGRREVKEYGRFLEPCDGIHVLCGSDGEVITTYRNHELKGLRR
;
A
#
# COMPACT_ATOMS: atom_id res chain seq x y z
N MET A 1 5.84 32.71 6.78
CA MET A 1 6.23 31.47 7.49
C MET A 1 5.11 30.45 7.27
N ALA A 2 5.24 29.58 6.26
CA ALA A 2 4.33 28.45 6.05
C ALA A 2 5.19 27.30 5.53
N GLU A 3 4.97 26.14 6.12
CA GLU A 3 5.93 25.06 6.25
C GLU A 3 6.37 24.44 4.93
N LYS A 4 7.67 24.14 4.87
CA LYS A 4 8.33 23.45 3.76
C LYS A 4 7.64 22.10 3.54
N PHE A 5 7.01 21.94 2.38
CA PHE A 5 6.59 20.65 1.84
C PHE A 5 7.76 19.67 1.96
N ARG A 6 7.65 18.69 2.87
CA ARG A 6 8.63 17.62 2.99
C ARG A 6 8.74 16.94 1.63
N SER A 7 9.96 16.89 1.09
CA SER A 7 10.29 16.11 -0.08
C SER A 7 9.99 14.64 0.23
N HIS A 8 8.86 14.14 -0.24
CA HIS A 8 8.57 12.72 -0.24
C HIS A 8 9.52 12.12 -1.27
N ASN A 9 10.48 11.32 -0.82
CA ASN A 9 11.31 10.50 -1.72
C ASN A 9 10.39 9.45 -2.36
N THR A 10 9.63 9.81 -3.39
CA THR A 10 8.64 8.95 -4.04
C THR A 10 9.32 7.67 -4.51
N LEU A 11 8.88 6.51 -4.01
CA LEU A 11 9.31 5.24 -4.60
C LEU A 11 8.89 5.27 -6.08
N LYS A 12 9.81 4.94 -6.98
CA LYS A 12 9.46 4.74 -8.40
C LYS A 12 8.66 3.45 -8.49
N LEU A 13 7.34 3.57 -8.39
CA LEU A 13 6.42 2.44 -8.44
C LEU A 13 6.32 1.91 -9.88
N SER A 14 6.73 0.67 -10.09
CA SER A 14 6.45 -0.06 -11.33
C SER A 14 5.01 -0.58 -11.29
N LEU A 15 4.08 0.17 -11.87
CA LEU A 15 2.66 -0.19 -11.90
C LEU A 15 2.32 -0.91 -13.21
N THR A 16 1.64 -2.05 -13.10
CA THR A 16 1.02 -2.69 -14.27
C THR A 16 -0.24 -1.93 -14.72
N ASP A 17 -0.66 -2.09 -15.98
CA ASP A 17 -1.94 -1.55 -16.47
C ASP A 17 -3.13 -2.01 -15.62
N HIS A 18 -3.05 -3.25 -15.13
CA HIS A 18 -4.06 -3.81 -14.24
C HIS A 18 -4.12 -3.04 -12.92
N ALA A 19 -2.97 -2.76 -12.29
CA ALA A 19 -2.90 -1.97 -11.07
C ALA A 19 -3.45 -0.56 -11.28
N CYS A 20 -3.05 0.13 -12.35
CA CYS A 20 -3.54 1.47 -12.69
C CYS A 20 -5.08 1.51 -12.79
N LYS A 21 -5.69 0.55 -13.50
CA LYS A 21 -7.17 0.45 -13.62
C LYS A 21 -7.83 0.21 -12.26
N ARG A 22 -7.24 -0.66 -11.42
CA ARG A 22 -7.79 -1.01 -10.11
C ARG A 22 -7.70 0.14 -9.11
N MET A 23 -6.61 0.91 -9.17
CA MET A 23 -6.39 2.12 -8.38
C MET A 23 -7.45 3.16 -8.68
N SER A 24 -7.63 3.50 -9.96
CA SER A 24 -8.64 4.49 -10.40
C SER A 24 -10.05 4.08 -9.99
N GLY A 25 -10.43 2.82 -10.19
CA GLY A 25 -11.76 2.31 -9.82
C GLY A 25 -12.03 2.20 -8.31
N ARG A 26 -11.03 2.45 -7.45
CA ARG A 26 -11.15 2.33 -5.98
C ARG A 26 -10.70 3.58 -5.24
N SER A 27 -10.43 4.67 -5.96
CA SER A 27 -9.91 5.91 -5.39
C SER A 27 -8.64 5.68 -4.56
N ILE A 28 -7.71 4.86 -5.07
CA ILE A 28 -6.41 4.60 -4.44
C ILE A 28 -5.33 5.38 -5.20
N SER A 29 -4.64 6.27 -4.50
CA SER A 29 -3.56 7.10 -5.05
C SER A 29 -2.21 6.41 -4.97
N ALA A 30 -1.26 6.82 -5.82
CA ALA A 30 0.12 6.36 -5.74
C ALA A 30 0.78 6.66 -4.37
N GLY A 31 0.40 7.77 -3.72
CA GLY A 31 0.87 8.10 -2.37
C GLY A 31 0.40 7.09 -1.31
N GLN A 32 -0.84 6.60 -1.41
CA GLN A 32 -1.32 5.53 -0.53
C GLN A 32 -0.58 4.21 -0.81
N ILE A 33 -0.26 3.90 -2.07
CA ILE A 33 0.55 2.71 -2.41
C ILE A 33 1.94 2.82 -1.78
N ASP A 34 2.61 3.96 -1.93
CA ASP A 34 3.92 4.21 -1.31
C ASP A 34 3.86 4.03 0.22
N GLN A 35 2.84 4.59 0.88
CA GLN A 35 2.66 4.41 2.32
C GLN A 35 2.43 2.95 2.72
N VAL A 36 1.62 2.20 1.97
CA VAL A 36 1.37 0.78 2.24
C VAL A 36 2.63 -0.06 2.05
N LEU A 37 3.44 0.22 1.03
CA LEU A 37 4.71 -0.49 0.81
C LEU A 37 5.74 -0.21 1.91
N ARG A 38 5.73 1.00 2.52
CA ARG A 38 6.66 1.38 3.58
C ARG A 38 6.25 0.92 4.98
N TYR A 39 4.98 1.09 5.32
CA TYR A 39 4.48 0.92 6.71
C TYR A 39 3.51 -0.25 6.85
N GLY A 40 3.05 -0.82 5.74
CA GLY A 40 2.21 -1.99 5.75
C GLY A 40 2.96 -3.21 6.25
N ARG A 41 2.22 -4.13 6.86
CA ARG A 41 2.76 -5.46 7.14
C ARG A 41 2.90 -6.25 5.84
N VAL A 42 3.83 -7.19 5.85
CA VAL A 42 4.18 -8.00 4.68
C VAL A 42 3.74 -9.44 4.88
N SER A 43 3.22 -10.07 3.83
CA SER A 43 3.00 -11.51 3.76
C SER A 43 3.54 -12.03 2.44
N HIS A 44 4.44 -13.01 2.52
CA HIS A 44 4.98 -13.68 1.35
C HIS A 44 4.11 -14.87 0.95
N THR A 45 3.87 -14.99 -0.34
CA THR A 45 3.25 -16.15 -0.98
C THR A 45 4.23 -16.73 -2.00
N ARG A 46 3.91 -17.88 -2.60
CA ARG A 46 4.84 -18.60 -3.48
C ARG A 46 5.42 -17.73 -4.62
N ASN A 47 4.63 -16.80 -5.17
CA ASN A 47 4.99 -16.02 -6.36
C ASN A 47 4.70 -14.52 -6.22
N ALA A 48 4.37 -14.05 -5.02
CA ALA A 48 3.95 -12.67 -4.80
C ALA A 48 4.12 -12.25 -3.34
N THR A 49 4.28 -10.96 -3.14
CA THR A 49 4.32 -10.33 -1.82
C THR A 49 3.11 -9.43 -1.64
N ILE A 50 2.42 -9.56 -0.51
CA ILE A 50 1.27 -8.72 -0.18
C ILE A 50 1.68 -7.76 0.93
N TYR A 51 1.50 -6.47 0.68
CA TYR A 51 1.60 -5.42 1.69
C TYR A 51 0.19 -4.98 2.07
N ALA A 52 -0.07 -4.79 3.36
CA ALA A 52 -1.37 -4.30 3.82
C ALA A 52 -1.25 -3.38 5.02
N VAL A 53 -2.08 -2.34 5.05
CA VAL A 53 -2.27 -1.47 6.22
C VAL A 53 -3.62 -1.76 6.83
N GLY A 54 -3.65 -2.02 8.13
CA GLY A 54 -4.88 -2.07 8.92
C GLY A 54 -4.77 -1.21 10.18
N ARG A 55 -5.80 -1.30 11.03
CA ARG A 55 -5.86 -0.58 12.32
C ARG A 55 -4.60 -0.74 13.19
N ARG A 56 -3.92 -1.88 13.11
CA ARG A 56 -2.68 -2.12 13.87
C ARG A 56 -1.57 -1.19 13.40
N GLU A 57 -1.34 -1.13 12.09
CA GLU A 57 -0.31 -0.27 11.50
C GLU A 57 -0.66 1.22 11.70
N VAL A 58 -1.95 1.60 11.63
CA VAL A 58 -2.40 2.96 11.98
C VAL A 58 -2.07 3.31 13.43
N LYS A 59 -2.28 2.38 14.37
CA LYS A 59 -1.94 2.58 15.79
C LYS A 59 -0.44 2.64 16.03
N GLU A 60 0.35 1.85 15.30
CA GLU A 60 1.80 1.73 15.47
C GLU A 60 2.55 2.94 14.87
N TYR A 61 2.19 3.37 13.67
CA TYR A 61 2.91 4.42 12.94
C TYR A 61 2.21 5.79 12.98
N GLY A 62 0.88 5.81 13.11
CA GLY A 62 0.11 7.03 13.32
C GLY A 62 -1.02 7.27 12.32
N ARG A 63 -1.82 8.32 12.61
CA ARG A 63 -3.05 8.66 11.90
C ARG A 63 -2.89 9.00 10.43
N PHE A 64 -1.69 9.35 9.98
CA PHE A 64 -1.43 9.58 8.55
C PHE A 64 -1.69 8.33 7.68
N LEU A 65 -1.76 7.14 8.29
CA LEU A 65 -2.15 5.89 7.62
C LEU A 65 -3.67 5.63 7.60
N GLU A 66 -4.51 6.44 8.25
CA GLU A 66 -5.98 6.27 8.21
C GLU A 66 -6.52 6.19 6.76
N PRO A 67 -6.04 6.98 5.77
CA PRO A 67 -6.45 6.84 4.38
C PRO A 67 -6.08 5.50 3.73
N CYS A 68 -5.10 4.79 4.32
CA CYS A 68 -4.60 3.49 3.88
C CYS A 68 -5.24 2.30 4.60
N ASP A 69 -6.12 2.51 5.59
CA ASP A 69 -6.74 1.40 6.31
C ASP A 69 -7.52 0.48 5.35
N GLY A 70 -7.19 -0.80 5.42
CA GLY A 70 -7.72 -1.84 4.56
C GLY A 70 -7.15 -1.85 3.15
N ILE A 71 -6.14 -1.04 2.80
CA ILE A 71 -5.51 -1.14 1.47
C ILE A 71 -4.52 -2.30 1.45
N HIS A 72 -4.63 -3.13 0.40
CA HIS A 72 -3.73 -4.21 0.08
C HIS A 72 -3.05 -3.95 -1.27
N VAL A 73 -1.75 -4.20 -1.33
CA VAL A 73 -0.92 -4.07 -2.51
C VAL A 73 -0.26 -5.41 -2.78
N LEU A 74 -0.57 -6.00 -3.93
CA LEU A 74 0.05 -7.23 -4.40
C LEU A 74 1.20 -6.87 -5.33
N CYS A 75 2.39 -7.24 -4.93
CA CYS A 75 3.61 -7.13 -5.72
C CYS A 75 3.99 -8.50 -6.30
N GLY A 76 4.46 -8.50 -7.54
CA GLY A 76 5.12 -9.65 -8.15
C GLY A 76 6.50 -9.91 -7.55
N SER A 77 7.21 -10.85 -8.15
CA SER A 77 8.53 -11.27 -7.65
C SER A 77 9.60 -10.20 -7.88
N ASP A 78 9.44 -9.36 -8.90
CA ASP A 78 10.35 -8.27 -9.25
C ASP A 78 9.92 -6.92 -8.62
N GLY A 79 8.93 -6.95 -7.72
CA GLY A 79 8.44 -5.78 -6.99
C GLY A 79 7.44 -4.92 -7.77
N GLU A 80 7.05 -5.31 -8.98
CA GLU A 80 6.00 -4.64 -9.73
C GLU A 80 4.65 -4.78 -9.06
N VAL A 81 3.87 -3.69 -9.00
CA VAL A 81 2.52 -3.72 -8.45
C VAL A 81 1.59 -4.34 -9.48
N ILE A 82 1.15 -5.56 -9.18
CA ILE A 82 0.23 -6.33 -10.03
C ILE A 82 -1.20 -5.86 -9.81
N THR A 83 -1.63 -5.72 -8.55
CA THR A 83 -2.99 -5.27 -8.23
C THR A 83 -3.07 -4.59 -6.89
N THR A 84 -4.12 -3.79 -6.72
CA THR A 84 -4.42 -3.07 -5.48
C THR A 84 -5.91 -3.23 -5.17
N TYR A 85 -6.26 -3.43 -3.91
CA TYR A 85 -7.64 -3.51 -3.49
C TYR A 85 -7.82 -2.99 -2.06
N ARG A 86 -9.08 -2.73 -1.69
CA ARG A 86 -9.45 -2.38 -0.32
C ARG A 86 -10.28 -3.51 0.28
N ASN A 87 -9.80 -4.06 1.40
CA ASN A 87 -10.49 -5.02 2.24
C ASN A 87 -10.04 -4.82 3.69
N HIS A 88 -10.98 -4.64 4.62
CA HIS A 88 -10.65 -4.51 6.05
C HIS A 88 -10.49 -5.87 6.73
N GLU A 89 -10.83 -6.97 6.06
CA GLU A 89 -10.54 -8.31 6.54
C GLU A 89 -9.10 -8.71 6.21
N LEU A 90 -8.26 -8.47 7.21
CA LEU A 90 -6.84 -8.80 7.22
C LEU A 90 -6.60 -10.23 7.76
N LYS A 91 -7.65 -11.03 7.93
CA LYS A 91 -7.57 -12.43 8.40
C LYS A 91 -6.86 -13.28 7.33
N GLY A 92 -5.83 -14.03 7.72
CA GLY A 92 -5.09 -14.94 6.82
C GLY A 92 -3.77 -14.41 6.28
N LEU A 93 -3.50 -13.11 6.37
CA LEU A 93 -2.15 -12.56 6.19
C LEU A 93 -1.33 -12.89 7.45
N ARG A 94 -0.47 -13.91 7.35
CA ARG A 94 0.49 -14.26 8.40
C ARG A 94 1.65 -13.27 8.34
N ARG A 95 2.09 -12.79 9.50
CA ARG A 95 3.30 -11.97 9.66
C ARG A 95 4.51 -12.90 9.75
#